data_AF-A0A967N8S7-F1
#
_entry.id   AF-A0A967N8S7-F1
#
_cell.length_a   1.000
_cell.length_b   1.000
_cell.length_c   1.000
_cell.angle_alpha   90.00
_cell.angle_beta   90.00
_cell.angle_gamma   90.00
#
_symmetry.space_group_name_H-M   'P 1'
#
loop_
_entity.id
_entity.type
_entity.pdbx_description
1 polymer ?
#
loop_
_entity_poly.entity_id
_entity_poly.type
_entity_poly.pdbx_seq_one_letter_code
_entity_poly.pdbx_strand_id
1 'polypeptide(L)'
;MHPQLALLLELQDLRTQYRELETEPRAEEVEEEHFNIDISQAKEDLAEKIADLEEALEPPVRRRYRRVAKSMNRVVAPVINGVCYGCFVSIPTAAARDQDPNEELQSCENCGRFIYILR
;
A
#
# COMPACT_ATOMS: atom_id res chain seq x y z
N MET A 1 1.78 16.30 0.27
CA MET A 1 1.54 14.86 0.54
C MET A 1 1.25 14.58 2.01
N HIS A 2 0.08 14.03 2.32
CA HIS A 2 -0.44 13.73 3.66
C HIS A 2 0.41 12.65 4.38
N PRO A 3 0.73 12.79 5.68
CA PRO A 3 1.57 11.82 6.42
C PRO A 3 1.03 10.39 6.39
N GLN A 4 -0.27 10.19 6.62
CA GLN A 4 -0.91 8.87 6.53
C GLN A 4 -0.83 8.25 5.13
N LEU A 5 -0.78 9.05 4.04
CA LEU A 5 -0.62 8.52 2.69
C LEU A 5 0.78 7.92 2.49
N ALA A 6 1.82 8.55 3.07
CA ALA A 6 3.18 8.01 3.04
C ALA A 6 3.26 6.65 3.74
N LEU A 7 2.70 6.54 4.95
CA LEU A 7 2.63 5.27 5.70
C LEU A 7 1.90 4.17 4.91
N LEU A 8 0.80 4.51 4.23
CA LEU A 8 0.03 3.58 3.42
C LEU A 8 0.79 3.08 2.19
N LEU A 9 1.60 3.93 1.56
CA LEU A 9 2.47 3.54 0.45
C LEU A 9 3.58 2.59 0.93
N GLU A 10 4.23 2.93 2.04
CA GLU A 10 5.25 2.09 2.65
C GLU A 10 4.70 0.71 3.06
N LEU A 11 3.54 0.68 3.72
CA LEU A 11 2.83 -0.57 4.05
C LEU A 11 2.55 -1.41 2.81
N GLN A 12 2.15 -0.79 1.70
CA GLN A 12 1.88 -1.50 0.45
C GLN A 12 3.14 -2.13 -0.13
N ASP A 13 4.28 -1.43 -0.06
CA ASP A 13 5.54 -1.90 -0.59
C ASP A 13 6.10 -3.05 0.26
N LEU A 14 6.11 -2.91 1.60
CA LEU A 14 6.53 -3.98 2.50
C LEU A 14 5.65 -5.24 2.36
N ARG A 15 4.33 -5.08 2.21
CA ARG A 15 3.42 -6.22 1.94
C ARG A 15 3.60 -6.84 0.57
N THR A 16 4.19 -6.12 -0.37
CA THR A 16 4.54 -6.69 -1.67
C THR A 16 5.80 -7.53 -1.52
N GLN A 17 6.85 -7.00 -0.88
CA GLN A 17 8.08 -7.74 -0.58
C GLN A 17 7.81 -9.01 0.24
N TYR A 18 7.01 -8.90 1.31
CA TYR A 18 6.66 -10.06 2.13
C TYR A 18 6.00 -11.19 1.31
N ARG A 19 5.11 -10.83 0.38
CA ARG A 19 4.44 -11.82 -0.48
C ARG A 19 5.36 -12.40 -1.54
N GLU A 20 6.29 -11.62 -2.07
CA GLU A 20 7.31 -12.12 -3.01
C GLU A 20 8.15 -13.21 -2.33
N LEU A 21 8.62 -12.96 -1.11
CA LEU A 21 9.29 -13.98 -0.30
C LEU A 21 8.39 -15.19 -0.03
N GLU A 22 7.11 -15.00 0.29
CA GLU A 22 6.18 -16.11 0.55
C GLU A 22 5.87 -16.98 -0.67
N THR A 23 5.88 -16.41 -1.88
CA THR A 23 5.41 -17.09 -3.12
C THR A 23 6.52 -17.62 -4.01
N GLU A 24 7.78 -17.27 -3.75
CA GLU A 24 8.95 -17.75 -4.51
C GLU A 24 9.80 -18.75 -3.69
N PRO A 25 9.27 -19.95 -3.34
CA PRO A 25 9.98 -20.93 -2.51
C PRO A 25 11.29 -21.43 -3.16
N ARG A 26 11.42 -21.30 -4.48
CA ARG A 26 12.61 -21.67 -5.23
C ARG A 26 13.72 -20.62 -5.17
N ALA A 27 13.37 -19.37 -4.85
CA ALA A 27 14.35 -18.33 -4.54
C ALA A 27 14.84 -18.48 -3.09
N GLU A 28 13.94 -18.85 -2.15
CA GLU A 28 14.30 -19.11 -0.75
C GLU A 28 15.44 -20.13 -0.63
N GLU A 29 15.31 -21.30 -1.27
CA GLU A 29 16.33 -22.37 -1.25
C GLU A 29 17.66 -21.92 -1.87
N VAL A 30 17.60 -21.18 -2.99
CA VAL A 30 18.81 -20.73 -3.72
C VAL A 30 19.53 -19.60 -2.97
N GLU A 31 18.79 -18.69 -2.32
CA GLU A 31 19.37 -17.58 -1.57
C GLU A 31 19.97 -18.02 -0.22
N GLU A 32 19.33 -18.97 0.45
CA GLU A 32 19.87 -19.58 1.67
C GLU A 32 21.17 -20.35 1.36
N GLU A 33 21.19 -21.16 0.31
CA GLU A 33 22.35 -22.01 -0.02
C GLU A 33 23.53 -21.26 -0.65
N HIS A 34 23.28 -20.20 -1.43
CA HIS A 34 24.34 -19.49 -2.17
C HIS A 34 24.73 -18.13 -1.59
N PHE A 35 23.80 -17.43 -0.93
CA PHE A 35 24.01 -16.07 -0.44
C PHE A 35 24.01 -15.98 1.10
N ASN A 36 23.75 -17.09 1.80
CA ASN A 36 23.74 -17.18 3.27
C ASN A 36 22.78 -16.15 3.92
N ILE A 37 21.66 -15.88 3.24
CA ILE A 37 20.59 -15.00 3.69
C ILE A 37 19.55 -15.85 4.42
N ASP A 38 19.19 -15.49 5.64
CA ASP A 38 18.11 -16.14 6.40
C ASP A 38 16.77 -15.53 5.98
N ILE A 39 16.08 -16.21 5.07
CA ILE A 39 14.80 -15.74 4.52
C ILE A 39 13.69 -15.81 5.55
N SER A 40 13.76 -16.77 6.48
CA SER A 40 12.80 -16.89 7.58
C SER A 40 12.89 -15.68 8.50
N GLN A 41 14.09 -15.28 8.90
CA GLN A 41 14.31 -14.06 9.69
C GLN A 41 13.87 -12.80 8.93
N ALA A 42 14.17 -12.70 7.63
CA ALA A 42 13.74 -11.56 6.82
C ALA A 42 12.21 -11.42 6.75
N LYS A 43 11.48 -12.55 6.70
CA LYS A 43 10.00 -12.56 6.73
C LYS A 43 9.47 -12.11 8.08
N GLU A 44 10.07 -12.56 9.18
CA GLU A 44 9.70 -12.12 10.53
C GLU A 44 9.91 -10.62 10.71
N ASP A 45 11.07 -10.10 10.31
CA ASP A 45 11.39 -8.67 10.38
C ASP A 45 10.41 -7.81 9.55
N LEU A 46 10.02 -8.29 8.36
CA LEU A 46 9.03 -7.62 7.53
C LEU A 46 7.64 -7.66 8.16
N ALA A 47 7.24 -8.78 8.75
CA ALA A 47 5.95 -8.91 9.43
C ALA A 47 5.85 -7.97 10.63
N GLU A 48 6.91 -7.84 11.43
CA GLU A 48 6.98 -6.91 12.55
C GLU A 48 6.85 -5.45 12.07
N LYS A 49 7.64 -5.05 11.07
CA LYS A 49 7.56 -3.69 10.49
C LYS A 49 6.18 -3.37 9.92
N ILE A 50 5.53 -4.34 9.27
CA ILE A 50 4.16 -4.17 8.78
C ILE A 50 3.21 -3.93 9.95
N ALA A 51 3.32 -4.70 11.03
CA ALA A 51 2.49 -4.53 12.22
C ALA A 51 2.68 -3.14 12.86
N ASP A 52 3.93 -2.69 13.01
CA ASP A 52 4.26 -1.38 13.59
C ASP A 52 3.70 -0.22 12.76
N LEU A 53 3.88 -0.26 11.43
CA LEU A 53 3.34 0.76 10.54
C LEU A 53 1.81 0.74 10.52
N GLU A 54 1.19 -0.44 10.63
CA GLU A 54 -0.27 -0.53 10.78
C GLU A 54 -0.73 0.13 12.08
N GLU A 55 0.01 0.01 13.18
CA GLU A 55 -0.32 0.66 14.45
C GLU A 55 -0.12 2.18 14.41
N ALA A 56 0.86 2.66 13.65
CA ALA A 56 1.13 4.09 13.43
C ALA A 56 0.03 4.80 12.61
N LEU A 57 -0.82 4.05 11.89
CA LEU A 57 -1.99 4.63 11.22
C LEU A 57 -3.02 5.15 12.23
N GLU A 58 -3.60 6.31 11.93
CA GLU A 58 -4.71 6.86 12.70
C GLU A 58 -5.89 5.87 12.75
N PRO A 59 -6.63 5.75 13.87
CA PRO A 59 -7.70 4.76 14.02
C PRO A 59 -8.71 4.67 12.85
N PRO A 60 -9.24 5.79 12.30
CA PRO A 60 -10.14 5.72 11.14
C PRO A 60 -9.44 5.20 9.87
N VAL A 61 -8.19 5.59 9.64
CA VAL A 61 -7.37 5.17 8.50
C VAL A 61 -7.06 3.68 8.62
N ARG A 62 -6.57 3.24 9.77
CA ARG A 62 -6.28 1.84 10.10
C ARG A 62 -7.47 0.93 9.88
N ARG A 63 -8.66 1.34 10.35
CA ARG A 63 -9.91 0.57 10.14
C ARG A 63 -10.24 0.41 8.66
N ARG A 64 -10.02 1.45 7.85
CA ARG A 64 -10.26 1.38 6.40
C ARG A 64 -9.20 0.52 5.71
N TYR A 65 -7.94 0.75 6.01
CA TYR A 65 -6.82 -0.05 5.51
C TYR A 65 -7.06 -1.54 5.74
N ARG A 66 -7.37 -1.97 6.98
CA ARG A 66 -7.65 -3.38 7.30
C ARG A 66 -8.83 -3.96 6.51
N ARG A 67 -9.81 -3.15 6.12
CA ARG A 67 -10.92 -3.61 5.27
C ARG A 67 -10.48 -3.82 3.83
N VAL A 68 -9.75 -2.88 3.26
CA VAL A 68 -9.26 -2.91 1.87
C VAL A 68 -8.20 -4.02 1.71
N ALA A 69 -7.28 -4.11 2.66
CA ALA A 69 -6.18 -5.07 2.72
C ALA A 69 -6.62 -6.54 2.72
N LYS A 70 -7.85 -6.85 3.17
CA LYS A 70 -8.41 -8.21 3.20
C LYS A 70 -8.76 -8.74 1.81
N SER A 71 -9.15 -7.87 0.89
CA SER A 71 -9.62 -8.25 -0.45
C SER A 71 -8.70 -7.78 -1.57
N MET A 72 -7.75 -6.90 -1.27
CA MET A 72 -6.90 -6.27 -2.28
C MET A 72 -5.43 -6.25 -1.83
N ASN A 73 -4.56 -6.69 -2.74
CA ASN A 73 -3.12 -6.70 -2.58
C ASN A 73 -2.53 -5.28 -2.51
N ARG A 74 -3.05 -4.37 -3.34
CA ARG A 74 -2.71 -2.94 -3.31
C ARG A 74 -3.84 -2.16 -2.70
N VAL A 75 -3.54 -1.40 -1.65
CA VAL A 75 -4.52 -0.61 -0.88
C VAL A 75 -4.54 0.86 -1.31
N VAL A 76 -3.48 1.32 -1.97
CA VAL A 76 -3.34 2.66 -2.55
C VAL A 76 -3.30 2.54 -4.07
N ALA A 77 -3.99 3.44 -4.79
CA ALA A 77 -3.95 3.51 -6.24
C ALA A 77 -3.75 4.96 -6.72
N PRO A 78 -2.98 5.19 -7.79
CA PRO A 78 -2.93 6.51 -8.41
C PRO A 78 -4.25 6.83 -9.12
N VAL A 79 -4.57 8.12 -9.14
CA VAL A 79 -5.55 8.71 -10.04
C VAL A 79 -4.77 9.51 -11.09
N ILE A 80 -4.90 9.13 -12.35
CA ILE A 80 -4.23 9.79 -13.48
C ILE A 80 -5.31 10.25 -14.44
N ASN A 81 -5.29 11.52 -14.83
CA ASN A 81 -6.31 12.13 -15.71
C ASN A 81 -7.75 11.88 -15.23
N GLY A 82 -7.97 11.93 -13.91
CA GLY A 82 -9.28 11.71 -13.30
C GLY A 82 -9.73 10.25 -13.25
N VAL A 83 -8.90 9.28 -13.65
CA VAL A 83 -9.25 7.85 -13.60
C VAL A 83 -8.52 7.17 -12.46
N CYS A 84 -9.23 6.39 -11.64
CA CYS A 84 -8.60 5.54 -10.60
C CYS A 84 -7.98 4.30 -11.26
N TYR A 85 -6.66 4.14 -11.15
CA TYR A 85 -5.94 2.99 -11.74
C TYR A 85 -6.04 1.70 -10.90
N GLY A 86 -6.80 1.73 -9.81
CA GLY A 86 -7.16 0.52 -9.06
C GLY A 86 -8.39 -0.21 -9.63
N CYS A 87 -9.33 0.52 -10.24
CA CYS A 87 -10.59 -0.05 -10.76
C CYS A 87 -11.03 0.51 -12.11
N PHE A 88 -10.24 1.39 -12.72
CA PHE A 88 -10.46 2.02 -14.02
C PHE A 88 -11.75 2.83 -14.14
N VAL A 89 -12.29 3.29 -13.01
CA VAL A 89 -13.48 4.15 -12.96
C VAL A 89 -13.06 5.61 -12.85
N SER A 90 -13.79 6.47 -13.57
CA SER A 90 -13.65 7.91 -13.48
C SER A 90 -14.02 8.40 -12.08
N ILE A 91 -13.14 9.17 -11.47
CA ILE A 91 -13.36 9.82 -10.18
C ILE A 91 -13.74 11.27 -10.47
N PRO A 92 -14.88 11.75 -9.95
CA PRO A 92 -15.18 13.18 -9.93
C PRO A 92 -14.10 13.91 -9.12
N THR A 93 -13.02 14.30 -9.78
CA THR A 93 -12.01 15.16 -9.18
C THR A 93 -12.62 16.56 -9.16
N ALA A 94 -12.90 17.10 -7.98
CA ALA A 94 -13.36 18.47 -7.86
C ALA A 94 -12.31 19.35 -8.56
N ALA A 95 -12.69 19.89 -9.71
CA ALA A 95 -11.82 20.70 -10.54
C ALA A 95 -11.28 21.87 -9.70
N ALA A 96 -9.97 22.12 -9.82
CA ALA A 96 -9.31 23.35 -9.41
C ALA A 96 -9.47 23.74 -7.92
N ARG A 97 -8.79 23.01 -7.03
CA ARG A 97 -8.25 23.64 -5.81
C ARG A 97 -6.81 24.04 -6.08
N ASP A 98 -6.41 25.24 -5.67
CA ASP A 98 -5.03 25.74 -5.73
C ASP A 98 -4.06 24.99 -4.80
N GLN A 99 -4.58 24.06 -3.99
CA GLN A 99 -3.86 23.25 -3.03
C GLN A 99 -3.42 21.90 -3.63
N ASP A 100 -2.35 21.32 -3.07
CA ASP A 100 -1.92 19.96 -3.43
C ASP A 100 -3.06 18.97 -3.09
N PRO A 101 -3.65 18.27 -4.08
CA PRO A 101 -4.77 17.36 -3.84
C PRO A 101 -4.38 16.19 -2.94
N ASN A 102 -3.08 15.94 -2.76
CA ASN A 102 -2.55 14.90 -1.89
C ASN A 102 -2.29 15.41 -0.46
N GLU A 103 -2.65 16.65 -0.12
CA GLU A 103 -2.69 17.14 1.27
C GLU A 103 -3.83 16.51 2.07
N GLU A 104 -4.91 16.08 1.40
CA GLU A 104 -6.01 15.36 2.02
C GLU A 104 -5.93 13.86 1.68
N LEU A 105 -6.19 13.00 2.68
CA LEU A 105 -6.28 11.57 2.44
C LEU A 105 -7.63 11.21 1.81
N GLN A 106 -7.62 10.88 0.52
CA GLN A 106 -8.83 10.54 -0.23
C GLN A 106 -8.97 9.04 -0.45
N SER A 107 -10.16 8.61 -0.88
CA SER A 107 -10.41 7.23 -1.26
C SER A 107 -11.37 7.13 -2.44
N CYS A 108 -11.16 6.12 -3.28
CA CYS A 108 -12.05 5.81 -4.38
C CYS A 108 -13.42 5.35 -3.85
N GLU A 109 -14.50 6.00 -4.28
CA GLU A 109 -15.86 5.62 -3.89
C GLU A 109 -16.31 4.30 -4.51
N ASN A 110 -15.74 3.92 -5.66
CA ASN A 110 -16.08 2.68 -6.36
C ASN A 110 -15.39 1.43 -5.76
N CYS A 111 -14.05 1.44 -5.61
CA CYS A 111 -13.31 0.27 -5.13
C CYS A 111 -12.83 0.37 -3.67
N GLY A 112 -12.99 1.53 -3.03
CA GLY A 112 -12.65 1.71 -1.62
C GLY A 112 -11.17 1.96 -1.31
N ARG A 113 -10.25 1.73 -2.27
CA ARG A 113 -8.80 2.02 -2.11
C ARG A 113 -8.54 3.47 -1.75
N PHE A 114 -7.46 3.72 -1.02
CA PHE A 114 -6.91 5.07 -0.90
C PHE A 114 -6.39 5.53 -2.26
N ILE A 115 -6.48 6.82 -2.53
CA ILE A 115 -6.06 7.39 -3.81
C ILE A 115 -5.15 8.59 -3.60
N TYR A 116 -4.21 8.76 -4.53
CA TYR A 116 -3.41 9.97 -4.67
C TYR A 116 -3.48 10.42 -6.13
N ILE A 117 -3.49 11.73 -6.35
CA ILE A 117 -3.67 12.33 -7.67
C ILE A 117 -2.30 12.65 -8.26
N LEU A 118 -2.06 12.13 -9.46
CA LEU A 118 -0.95 12.49 -10.33
C LEU A 118 -1.46 13.48 -11.38
N ARG A 119 -0.82 14.66 -11.44
CA ARG A 119 -1.05 15.68 -12.46
C ARG A 119 0.10 15.71 -13.45
#